data_AF-A0A520LK65-F1
#
_entry.id   AF-A0A520LK65-F1
#
_cell.length_a   1.000
_cell.length_b   1.000
_cell.length_c   1.000
_cell.angle_alpha   90.00
_cell.angle_beta   90.00
_cell.angle_gamma   90.00
#
_symmetry.space_group_name_H-M   'P 1'
#
loop_
_entity.id
_entity.type
_entity.pdbx_description
1 polymer ?
#
loop_
_entity_poly.entity_id
_entity_poly.type
_entity_poly.pdbx_seq_one_letter_code
_entity_poly.pdbx_strand_id
1 'polypeptide(L)'
;MEFSIVILSKHASTYPDIAWSDWKDENRKKMNSEGDNWSAATLKGANIWDCLDSNKIDRMHLVQWKKSGDDLHSVSLPDHPHPSEQPTH
;
A
#
# COMPACT_ATOMS: atom_id res chain seq x y z
N MET A 1 7.88 -2.22 12.88
CA MET A 1 6.95 -1.08 12.72
C MET A 1 5.68 -1.59 12.07
N GLU A 2 4.55 -0.92 12.28
CA GLU A 2 3.29 -1.31 11.64
C GLU A 2 2.98 -0.35 10.49
N PHE A 3 2.53 -0.89 9.37
CA PHE A 3 2.19 -0.15 8.17
C PHE A 3 0.79 -0.56 7.73
N SER A 4 -0.14 0.40 7.67
CA SER A 4 -1.43 0.19 7.05
C SER A 4 -1.32 0.43 5.55
N ILE A 5 -1.45 -0.62 4.76
CA ILE A 5 -1.43 -0.58 3.31
C ILE A 5 -2.86 -0.64 2.77
N VAL A 6 -3.09 -0.07 1.60
CA VAL A 6 -4.37 -0.05 0.89
C VAL A 6 -4.10 -0.49 -0.54
N ILE A 7 -4.85 -1.48 -0.99
CA ILE A 7 -4.82 -2.01 -2.35
C ILE A 7 -6.22 -2.02 -2.96
N LEU A 8 -6.33 -2.25 -4.26
CA LEU A 8 -7.62 -2.57 -4.88
C LEU A 8 -8.09 -3.95 -4.39
N SER A 9 -9.35 -4.07 -3.95
CA SER A 9 -9.92 -5.32 -3.46
C SER A 9 -9.86 -6.44 -4.51
N LYS A 10 -9.83 -6.10 -5.81
CA LYS A 10 -9.62 -7.08 -6.89
C LYS A 10 -8.30 -7.87 -6.73
N HIS A 11 -7.28 -7.25 -6.12
CA HIS A 11 -5.98 -7.87 -5.85
C HIS A 11 -5.91 -8.47 -4.45
N ALA A 12 -6.80 -8.11 -3.52
CA ALA A 12 -6.82 -8.70 -2.17
C ALA A 12 -6.98 -10.22 -2.21
N SER A 13 -7.82 -10.73 -3.12
CA SER A 13 -7.97 -12.17 -3.36
C SER A 13 -6.70 -12.87 -3.83
N THR A 14 -5.71 -12.13 -4.36
CA THR A 14 -4.39 -12.66 -4.74
C THR A 14 -3.51 -12.91 -3.53
N TYR A 15 -3.79 -12.26 -2.40
CA TYR A 15 -3.01 -12.35 -1.17
C TYR A 15 -3.89 -12.85 0.00
N PRO A 16 -4.34 -14.12 -0.02
CA PRO A 16 -5.23 -14.68 0.99
C PRO A 16 -4.57 -14.82 2.38
N ASP A 17 -3.23 -14.85 2.44
CA ASP A 17 -2.46 -14.87 3.69
C ASP A 17 -2.55 -13.56 4.50
N ILE A 18 -3.06 -12.49 3.88
CA ILE A 18 -3.15 -11.18 4.51
C ILE A 18 -4.59 -10.93 4.94
N ALA A 19 -4.76 -10.50 6.19
CA ALA A 19 -6.03 -10.05 6.73
C ALA A 19 -6.41 -8.68 6.17
N TRP A 20 -7.00 -8.69 4.97
CA TRP A 20 -7.58 -7.51 4.34
C TRP A 20 -8.89 -7.12 5.02
N SER A 21 -8.99 -5.84 5.37
CA SER A 21 -10.18 -5.17 5.90
C SER A 21 -10.76 -4.25 4.83
N ASP A 22 -12.07 -4.04 4.84
CA ASP A 22 -12.71 -3.12 3.90
C ASP A 22 -12.31 -1.67 4.22
N TRP A 23 -11.71 -0.97 3.26
CA TRP A 23 -11.23 0.41 3.45
C TRP A 23 -12.30 1.46 3.13
N LYS A 24 -13.45 1.04 2.59
CA LYS A 24 -14.47 1.91 2.00
C LYS A 24 -15.17 2.79 3.03
N ASP A 25 -15.27 2.36 4.29
CA ASP A 25 -16.08 3.06 5.30
C ASP A 25 -15.51 4.43 5.71
N GLU A 26 -14.19 4.57 5.86
CA GLU A 26 -13.61 5.84 6.32
C GLU A 26 -13.50 6.89 5.21
N ASN A 27 -13.30 6.46 3.95
CA ASN A 27 -13.08 7.38 2.82
C ASN A 27 -14.33 7.63 1.95
N ARG A 28 -15.45 6.93 2.22
CA ARG A 28 -16.74 7.05 1.51
C ARG A 28 -17.27 8.46 1.39
N LYS A 29 -16.92 9.34 2.33
CA LYS A 29 -17.36 10.75 2.34
C LYS A 29 -16.60 11.64 1.35
N LYS A 30 -15.42 11.25 0.86
CA LYS A 30 -14.54 12.14 0.08
C LYS A 30 -14.44 11.80 -1.40
N MET A 31 -14.67 10.55 -1.82
CA MET A 31 -14.44 10.15 -3.22
C MET A 31 -15.74 9.66 -3.87
N ASN A 32 -16.31 10.55 -4.69
CA ASN A 32 -17.49 10.35 -5.52
C ASN A 32 -17.13 9.62 -6.83
N SER A 33 -16.35 8.54 -6.76
CA SER A 33 -15.99 7.73 -7.93
C SER A 33 -16.51 6.32 -7.73
N GLU A 34 -17.54 6.01 -8.52
CA GLU A 34 -18.20 4.73 -8.63
C GLU A 34 -17.19 3.61 -8.98
N GLY A 35 -17.04 2.62 -8.11
CA GLY A 35 -16.71 1.25 -8.55
C GLY A 35 -15.49 0.58 -7.91
N ASP A 36 -14.47 1.32 -7.48
CA ASP A 36 -13.26 0.68 -6.95
C ASP A 36 -13.41 0.37 -5.45
N ASN A 37 -13.67 -0.90 -5.14
CA ASN A 37 -13.57 -1.40 -3.78
C ASN A 37 -12.08 -1.50 -3.41
N TRP A 38 -11.73 -0.97 -2.25
CA TRP A 38 -10.38 -0.96 -1.72
C TRP A 38 -10.31 -1.77 -0.43
N SER A 39 -9.19 -2.44 -0.26
CA SER A 39 -8.91 -3.26 0.90
C SER A 39 -7.66 -2.75 1.60
N ALA A 40 -7.76 -2.57 2.91
CA ALA A 40 -6.65 -2.16 3.76
C ALA A 40 -6.15 -3.32 4.63
N ALA A 41 -4.85 -3.44 4.81
CA ALA A 41 -4.27 -4.41 5.74
C ALA A 41 -3.20 -3.73 6.59
N THR A 42 -3.05 -4.19 7.83
CA THR A 42 -1.96 -3.74 8.70
C THR A 42 -0.88 -4.79 8.73
N LEU A 43 0.28 -4.47 8.15
CA LEU A 43 1.45 -5.33 8.09
C LEU A 43 2.52 -4.85 9.07
N LYS A 44 3.31 -5.79 9.57
CA LYS A 44 4.44 -5.51 10.44
C LYS A 44 5.74 -5.81 9.71
N GLY A 45 6.66 -4.86 9.70
CA GLY A 45 7.97 -5.03 9.09
C GLY A 45 8.95 -3.96 9.51
N ALA A 46 10.17 -4.07 9.01
CA ALA A 46 11.20 -3.05 9.24
C ALA A 46 10.81 -1.75 8.51
N ASN A 47 10.41 -1.88 7.24
CA ASN A 47 10.02 -0.79 6.33
C ASN A 47 8.82 -1.22 5.47
N ILE A 48 8.17 -0.27 4.79
CA ILE A 48 7.06 -0.60 3.87
C ILE A 48 7.48 -1.58 2.76
N TRP A 49 8.68 -1.41 2.20
CA TRP A 49 9.21 -2.29 1.14
C TRP A 49 9.42 -3.72 1.63
N ASP A 50 9.93 -3.88 2.84
CA ASP A 50 10.12 -5.16 3.51
C ASP A 50 8.78 -5.85 3.79
N CYS A 51 7.75 -5.08 4.18
CA CYS A 51 6.38 -5.59 4.30
C CYS A 51 5.83 -6.09 2.96
N LEU A 52 5.99 -5.31 1.88
CA LEU A 52 5.50 -5.70 0.55
C LEU A 52 6.22 -6.94 0.05
N ASP A 53 7.56 -6.97 0.11
CA ASP A 53 8.39 -8.09 -0.37
C ASP A 53 8.12 -9.38 0.42
N SER A 54 8.10 -9.30 1.75
CA SER A 54 7.79 -10.46 2.61
C SER A 54 6.42 -11.05 2.34
N ASN A 55 5.45 -10.22 1.96
CA ASN A 55 4.09 -10.65 1.64
C ASN A 55 3.86 -10.82 0.13
N LYS A 56 4.92 -10.70 -0.68
CA LYS A 56 4.92 -10.75 -2.15
C LYS A 56 3.86 -9.85 -2.80
N ILE A 57 3.60 -8.70 -2.19
CA ILE A 57 2.64 -7.73 -2.68
C ILE A 57 3.30 -6.90 -3.76
N ASP A 58 2.74 -6.95 -4.96
CA ASP A 58 3.14 -6.09 -6.04
C ASP A 58 2.93 -4.62 -5.67
N ARG A 59 4.01 -3.84 -5.77
CA ARG A 59 4.00 -2.39 -5.52
C ARG A 59 3.04 -1.63 -6.43
N MET A 60 2.72 -2.19 -7.61
CA MET A 60 1.75 -1.60 -8.55
C MET A 60 0.30 -1.81 -8.10
N HIS A 61 0.05 -2.77 -7.21
CA HIS A 61 -1.27 -2.99 -6.60
C HIS A 61 -1.50 -2.11 -5.37
N LEU A 62 -0.44 -1.49 -4.85
CA LEU A 62 -0.48 -0.57 -3.72
C LEU A 62 -1.07 0.77 -4.16
N VAL A 63 -2.27 1.07 -3.65
CA VAL A 63 -2.95 2.35 -3.87
C VAL A 63 -2.43 3.40 -2.89
N GLN A 64 -2.27 3.02 -1.62
CA GLN A 64 -1.81 3.90 -0.56
C GLN A 64 -1.16 3.09 0.56
N TRP A 65 -0.29 3.72 1.35
CA TRP A 65 0.19 3.16 2.60
C TRP A 65 0.45 4.25 3.62
N LYS A 66 0.39 3.91 4.91
CA LYS A 66 0.74 4.77 6.03
C LYS A 66 1.47 3.96 7.10
N LYS A 67 2.39 4.60 7.81
CA LYS A 67 3.00 4.00 9.00
C LYS A 67 2.11 4.28 10.21
N SER A 68 1.88 3.28 11.06
CA SER A 68 1.16 3.43 12.32
C SER A 68 1.98 4.34 13.23
N GLY A 69 1.54 5.59 13.39
CA GLY A 69 2.20 6.61 14.21
C GLY A 69 2.78 7.82 13.46
N ASP A 70 2.67 7.89 12.13
CA ASP A 70 3.10 9.06 11.34
C ASP A 70 1.88 9.82 10.80
N ASP A 71 1.78 11.11 11.16
CA ASP A 71 0.69 12.01 10.78
C ASP A 71 0.73 12.28 9.27
N LEU A 72 -0.19 11.62 8.54
CA LEU A 72 -0.56 11.79 7.14
C LEU A 72 0.41 12.67 6.31
N HIS A 73 1.51 12.10 5.83
CA HIS A 73 2.32 12.74 4.79
C HIS A 73 2.51 11.86 3.56
N SER A 74 1.89 12.35 2.48
CA SER A 74 2.38 12.26 1.10
C SER A 74 2.20 10.94 0.35
N VAL A 75 1.15 10.97 -0.47
CA VAL A 75 0.97 10.22 -1.72
C VAL A 75 2.07 10.57 -2.73
N SER A 76 3.26 10.00 -2.57
CA SER A 76 4.21 9.78 -3.65
C SER A 76 5.12 8.67 -3.15
N LEU A 77 5.06 7.49 -3.78
CA LEU A 77 6.17 6.56 -3.64
C LEU A 77 7.41 7.37 -4.03
N PRO A 78 8.45 7.48 -3.18
CA PRO A 78 9.72 7.96 -3.68
C PRO A 78 10.06 7.07 -4.87
N ASP A 79 10.45 7.68 -5.98
CA ASP A 79 11.11 6.99 -7.07
C ASP A 79 12.29 6.26 -6.42
N HIS A 80 12.08 5.01 -6.05
CA HIS A 80 13.14 4.20 -5.48
C HIS A 80 14.08 4.05 -6.65
N PRO A 81 15.31 4.61 -6.60
CA PRO A 81 16.26 4.37 -7.66
C PRO A 81 16.35 2.85 -7.75
N HIS A 82 15.84 2.31 -8.84
CA HIS A 82 16.19 0.95 -9.21
C HIS A 82 17.72 0.95 -9.18
N PRO A 83 18.41 -0.05 -8.60
CA PRO A 83 19.87 -0.09 -8.59
C PRO A 83 20.50 -0.18 -10.01
N SER A 84 19.74 0.16 -11.06
CA SER A 84 20.13 0.23 -12.46
C SER A 84 20.36 1.66 -12.98
N GLU A 85 20.08 2.71 -12.21
CA GLU A 85 20.40 4.08 -12.64
C GLU A 85 21.77 4.52 -12.10
N GLN A 86 22.81 3.93 -12.68
CA GLN A 86 24.13 4.56 -12.64
C GLN A 86 24.06 5.87 -13.46
N PRO A 87 24.46 7.03 -12.91
CA PRO A 87 24.63 8.22 -13.72
C PRO A 87 25.84 7.99 -14.65
N THR A 88 25.60 7.80 -15.94
CA THR A 88 26.65 8.02 -16.94
C THR A 88 26.96 9.51 -16.98
N HIS A 89 28.17 9.80 -16.52
CA HIS A 89 28.92 11.05 -16.56
C HIS A 89 28.89 11.76 -17.92
#